data_AF-A0AB74M835-F1
#
_entry.id   AF-A0AB74M835-F1
#
_cell.length_a   1.000
_cell.length_b   1.000
_cell.length_c   1.000
_cell.angle_alpha   90.00
_cell.angle_beta   90.00
_cell.angle_gamma   90.00
#
_symmetry.space_group_name_H-M   'P 1'
#
loop_
_entity.id
_entity.type
_entity.pdbx_description
1 polymer ?
#
loop_
_entity_poly.entity_id
_entity_poly.type
_entity_poly.pdbx_seq_one_letter_code
_entity_poly.pdbx_strand_id
1 'polypeptide(L)'
;LVRAGRLLPFLSGQSAPLATTPASTGDAQSGSAGPTQQQGAGISAGGHTEAVTRMVAGYDANSGSGVWTEQQWNASGGKGTVTDDSGRKALRLEKQPGKLTSWKMFRTVAVEEAKNLLSKGGEIAVRFKIPDGSELVNGQFVFGLYWPVSQWASGAAANSMLASFFLQTDASNL
;
A
#
# COMPACT_ATOMS: atom_id res chain seq x y z
N LEU A 1 13.01 -25.42 2.63
CA LEU A 1 12.54 -24.26 1.83
C LEU A 1 13.73 -23.74 1.01
N VAL A 2 13.78 -24.01 -0.29
CA VAL A 2 14.85 -23.51 -1.17
C VAL A 2 14.52 -22.08 -1.55
N ARG A 3 15.36 -21.13 -1.11
CA ARG A 3 15.22 -19.70 -1.41
C ARG A 3 15.86 -19.39 -2.76
N ALA A 4 15.05 -19.03 -3.75
CA ALA A 4 15.50 -18.41 -4.99
C ALA A 4 15.03 -16.96 -5.01
N GLY A 5 15.98 -16.01 -4.99
CA GLY A 5 15.71 -14.57 -5.09
C GLY A 5 16.52 -13.75 -4.08
N ARG A 6 17.23 -12.72 -4.56
CA ARG A 6 17.94 -11.75 -3.72
C ARG A 6 16.94 -11.07 -2.76
N LEU A 7 17.22 -11.13 -1.47
CA LEU A 7 16.53 -10.32 -0.45
C LEU A 7 16.77 -8.84 -0.77
N LEU A 8 15.72 -8.13 -1.22
CA LEU A 8 15.71 -6.68 -1.15
C LEU A 8 15.28 -6.29 0.27
N PRO A 9 16.08 -5.46 0.99
CA PRO A 9 15.75 -5.04 2.34
C PRO A 9 14.65 -3.98 2.30
N PHE A 10 13.38 -4.40 2.14
CA PHE A 10 12.23 -3.50 2.28
C PHE A 10 11.15 -4.04 3.24
N LEU A 11 11.32 -5.24 3.80
CA LEU A 11 10.43 -5.81 4.81
C LEU A 11 10.81 -5.38 6.24
N SER A 12 11.09 -4.09 6.49
CA SER A 12 11.36 -3.61 7.85
C SER A 12 10.14 -2.98 8.54
N GLY A 13 9.03 -2.73 7.84
CA GLY A 13 7.83 -2.16 8.44
C GLY A 13 8.06 -0.81 9.14
N GLN A 14 9.15 -0.10 8.83
CA GLN A 14 9.41 1.23 9.34
C GLN A 14 8.87 2.27 8.37
N SER A 15 7.92 3.10 8.84
CA SER A 15 7.53 4.32 8.16
C SER A 15 8.76 5.18 7.88
N ALA A 16 8.82 5.78 6.70
CA ALA A 16 9.84 6.78 6.41
C ALA A 16 9.77 7.89 7.48
N PRO A 17 10.91 8.35 8.03
CA PRO A 17 10.90 9.43 9.00
C PRO A 17 10.26 10.67 8.36
N LEU A 18 9.31 11.31 9.05
CA LEU A 18 8.83 12.64 8.68
C LEU A 18 10.05 13.56 8.59
N ALA A 19 10.22 14.23 7.45
CA ALA A 19 11.22 15.25 7.28
C ALA A 19 10.98 16.34 8.32
N THR A 20 11.80 16.37 9.37
CA THR A 20 11.84 17.49 10.31
C THR A 20 12.50 18.65 9.60
N THR A 21 11.75 19.71 9.34
CA THR A 21 12.28 21.00 8.89
C THR A 21 13.39 21.44 9.84
N PRO A 22 14.60 21.79 9.37
CA PRO A 22 15.60 22.36 10.25
C PRO A 22 15.08 23.68 10.80
N ALA A 23 15.13 23.84 12.12
CA ALA A 23 14.87 25.10 12.79
C ALA A 23 15.83 26.15 12.23
N SER A 24 15.29 27.23 11.67
CA SER A 24 16.06 28.44 11.38
C SER A 24 16.52 29.03 12.72
N THR A 25 17.81 28.87 13.04
CA THR A 25 18.48 29.69 14.06
C THR A 25 18.43 31.14 13.60
N GLY A 26 17.49 31.88 14.16
CA GLY A 26 17.47 33.33 14.06
C GLY A 26 18.49 33.90 15.04
N ASP A 27 19.48 34.60 14.50
CA ASP A 27 20.22 35.62 15.24
C ASP A 27 20.07 36.95 14.49
N ALA A 28 19.61 37.94 15.23
CA ALA A 28 19.30 39.28 14.75
C ALA A 28 20.57 40.13 14.62
N GLN A 29 20.71 40.87 13.52
CA GLN A 29 21.27 42.24 13.62
C GLN A 29 20.85 43.17 12.46
N SER A 30 20.65 44.42 12.88
CA SER A 30 20.08 45.61 12.23
C SER A 30 20.91 46.21 11.08
N GLY A 31 20.24 46.83 10.10
CA GLY A 31 20.86 47.81 9.17
C GLY A 31 20.08 48.05 7.88
N SER A 32 19.65 49.30 7.65
CA SER A 32 18.80 49.79 6.56
C SER A 32 19.55 50.29 5.31
N ALA A 33 18.84 50.29 4.17
CA ALA A 33 18.88 51.20 3.00
C ALA A 33 19.56 50.76 1.67
N GLY A 34 18.78 50.83 0.57
CA GLY A 34 19.25 51.25 -0.77
C GLY A 34 19.46 50.16 -1.85
N PRO A 35 18.95 50.32 -3.10
CA PRO A 35 18.96 49.28 -4.13
C PRO A 35 20.22 49.31 -5.02
N THR A 36 20.73 48.15 -5.43
CA THR A 36 21.51 48.00 -6.68
C THR A 36 21.61 46.53 -7.11
N GLN A 37 21.42 46.29 -8.40
CA GLN A 37 21.57 45.02 -9.09
C GLN A 37 23.00 44.47 -8.97
N GLN A 38 23.16 43.17 -8.73
CA GLN A 38 24.23 42.42 -9.37
C GLN A 38 23.84 40.96 -9.59
N GLN A 39 23.87 40.60 -10.88
CA GLN A 39 23.63 39.30 -11.45
C GLN A 39 24.86 38.41 -11.18
N GLY A 40 24.67 37.31 -10.45
CA GLY A 40 25.69 36.28 -10.20
C GLY A 40 25.08 34.91 -10.43
N ALA A 41 25.47 34.26 -11.52
CA ALA A 41 25.02 32.94 -11.93
C ALA A 41 25.72 31.81 -11.15
N GLY A 42 25.00 30.71 -10.95
CA GLY A 42 25.51 29.41 -10.46
C GLY A 42 25.57 29.38 -8.93
N ILE A 43 24.82 28.56 -8.22
CA ILE A 43 24.70 27.10 -8.39
C ILE A 43 23.23 26.74 -8.14
N SER A 44 22.54 26.14 -9.12
CA SER A 44 21.27 25.46 -8.84
C SER A 44 21.55 24.34 -7.84
N ALA A 45 21.21 24.57 -6.57
CA ALA A 45 20.99 23.50 -5.63
C ALA A 45 20.01 22.54 -6.32
N GLY A 46 20.48 21.32 -6.58
CA GLY A 46 19.72 20.31 -7.31
C GLY A 46 18.32 20.26 -6.75
N GLY A 47 17.33 20.57 -7.58
CA GLY A 47 15.93 20.52 -7.19
C GLY A 47 15.64 19.12 -6.70
N HIS A 48 15.57 18.94 -5.38
CA HIS A 48 14.98 17.77 -4.80
C HIS A 48 13.53 17.78 -5.27
N THR A 49 13.25 16.98 -6.29
CA THR A 49 11.88 16.72 -6.70
C THR A 49 11.25 16.00 -5.51
N GLU A 50 10.30 16.64 -4.85
CA GLU A 50 9.56 16.00 -3.78
C GLU A 50 8.97 14.68 -4.31
N ALA A 51 9.12 13.62 -3.52
CA ALA A 51 8.55 12.32 -3.86
C ALA A 51 7.02 12.43 -3.78
N VAL A 52 6.37 12.58 -4.93
CA VAL A 52 4.90 12.60 -5.01
C VAL A 52 4.38 11.19 -4.83
N THR A 53 3.77 10.92 -3.68
CA THR A 53 3.04 9.67 -3.44
C THR A 53 1.66 9.77 -4.08
N ARG A 54 1.25 8.75 -4.84
CA ARG A 54 -0.10 8.66 -5.42
C ARG A 54 -0.74 7.30 -5.17
N MET A 55 -2.04 7.30 -4.93
CA MET A 55 -2.83 6.09 -4.78
C MET A 55 -3.18 5.53 -6.18
N VAL A 56 -2.72 4.31 -6.47
CA VAL A 56 -3.04 3.61 -7.73
C VAL A 56 -4.36 2.85 -7.61
N ALA A 57 -4.53 2.11 -6.52
CA ALA A 57 -5.74 1.39 -6.18
C ALA A 57 -5.87 1.36 -4.66
N GLY A 58 -7.03 1.76 -4.14
CA GLY A 58 -7.31 1.77 -2.71
C GLY A 58 -8.76 1.40 -2.45
N TYR A 59 -9.00 0.81 -1.30
CA TYR A 59 -10.32 0.62 -0.72
C TYR A 59 -10.28 1.15 0.72
N ASP A 60 -11.21 2.02 1.06
CA ASP A 60 -11.42 2.50 2.43
C ASP A 60 -12.90 2.38 2.80
N ALA A 61 -13.22 1.56 3.79
CA ALA A 61 -14.58 1.38 4.28
C ALA A 61 -15.19 2.68 4.86
N ASN A 62 -14.36 3.65 5.24
CA ASN A 62 -14.80 4.95 5.76
C ASN A 62 -15.09 5.97 4.66
N SER A 63 -14.68 5.70 3.41
CA SER A 63 -14.95 6.58 2.28
C SER A 63 -16.37 6.39 1.75
N GLY A 64 -17.15 7.46 1.70
CA GLY A 64 -18.53 7.45 1.20
C GLY A 64 -19.42 6.44 1.95
N SER A 65 -20.14 5.61 1.21
CA SER A 65 -20.95 4.53 1.79
C SER A 65 -20.10 3.37 2.34
N GLY A 66 -18.81 3.30 1.95
CA GLY A 66 -17.93 2.16 2.21
C GLY A 66 -18.13 1.00 1.24
N VAL A 67 -19.09 1.09 0.31
CA VAL A 67 -19.36 0.03 -0.66
C VAL A 67 -18.23 -0.05 -1.68
N TRP A 68 -17.71 -1.26 -1.90
CA TRP A 68 -16.52 -1.48 -2.73
C TRP A 68 -16.73 -1.16 -4.22
N THR A 69 -17.95 -1.33 -4.75
CA THR A 69 -18.25 -1.04 -6.16
C THR A 69 -18.15 0.45 -6.49
N GLU A 70 -18.49 1.33 -5.54
CA GLU A 70 -18.31 2.78 -5.69
C GLU A 70 -16.82 3.16 -5.78
N GLN A 71 -15.94 2.32 -5.21
CA GLN A 71 -14.49 2.50 -5.20
C GLN A 71 -13.77 1.69 -6.30
N GLN A 72 -14.51 1.26 -7.33
CA GLN A 72 -14.00 0.52 -8.50
C GLN A 72 -13.45 -0.87 -8.19
N TRP A 73 -13.91 -1.48 -7.10
CA TRP A 73 -13.63 -2.87 -6.78
C TRP A 73 -14.82 -3.77 -7.10
N ASN A 74 -14.53 -5.03 -7.39
CA ASN A 74 -15.50 -6.09 -7.58
C ASN A 74 -15.30 -7.17 -6.51
N ALA A 75 -16.35 -7.94 -6.23
CA ALA A 75 -16.28 -9.06 -5.29
C ALA A 75 -17.08 -10.27 -5.78
N SER A 76 -16.64 -11.46 -5.41
CA SER A 76 -17.32 -12.72 -5.73
C SER A 76 -17.00 -13.83 -4.73
N GLY A 77 -17.78 -14.92 -4.75
CA GLY A 77 -17.52 -16.14 -3.96
C GLY A 77 -17.76 -16.03 -2.44
N GLY A 78 -18.20 -14.87 -1.95
CA GLY A 78 -18.37 -14.57 -0.53
C GLY A 78 -19.57 -13.67 -0.24
N LYS A 79 -19.61 -13.15 0.98
CA LYS A 79 -20.48 -12.07 1.44
C LYS A 79 -19.61 -10.94 1.97
N GLY A 80 -19.82 -9.73 1.46
CA GLY A 80 -19.22 -8.50 1.97
C GLY A 80 -20.26 -7.68 2.71
N THR A 81 -19.95 -7.16 3.89
CA THR A 81 -20.85 -6.26 4.63
C THR A 81 -20.03 -5.14 5.27
N VAL A 82 -20.41 -3.89 5.02
CA VAL A 82 -19.80 -2.74 5.69
C VAL A 82 -20.42 -2.65 7.08
N THR A 83 -19.59 -2.67 8.12
CA THR A 83 -20.00 -2.68 9.53
C THR A 83 -19.32 -1.57 10.31
N ASP A 84 -19.94 -1.10 11.37
CA ASP A 84 -19.24 -0.29 12.38
C ASP A 84 -18.34 -1.20 13.23
N ASP A 85 -17.11 -0.74 13.47
CA ASP A 85 -16.08 -1.36 14.29
C ASP A 85 -15.48 -0.25 15.17
N SER A 86 -16.11 -0.03 16.32
CA SER A 86 -15.71 0.97 17.33
C SER A 86 -15.67 2.40 16.79
N GLY A 87 -16.73 2.81 16.09
CA GLY A 87 -16.89 4.16 15.56
C GLY A 87 -16.13 4.43 14.25
N ARG A 88 -15.53 3.38 13.67
CA ARG A 88 -15.03 3.39 12.28
C ARG A 88 -15.69 2.30 11.47
N LYS A 89 -15.79 2.49 10.17
CA LYS A 89 -16.31 1.46 9.27
C LYS A 89 -15.22 0.45 8.92
N ALA A 90 -15.63 -0.81 8.77
CA ALA A 90 -14.81 -1.90 8.24
C ALA A 90 -15.62 -2.75 7.24
N LEU A 91 -14.94 -3.37 6.27
CA LEU A 91 -15.56 -4.38 5.40
C LEU A 91 -15.36 -5.76 6.00
N ARG A 92 -16.45 -6.36 6.47
CA ARG A 92 -16.46 -7.75 6.88
C ARG A 92 -16.62 -8.65 5.65
N LEU A 93 -15.65 -9.52 5.42
CA LEU A 93 -15.65 -10.50 4.33
C LEU A 93 -15.84 -11.90 4.91
N GLU A 94 -16.86 -12.60 4.41
CA GLU A 94 -17.23 -13.93 4.88
C GLU A 94 -17.33 -14.89 3.70
N LYS A 95 -16.90 -16.13 3.94
CA LYS A 95 -17.17 -17.23 3.00
C LYS A 95 -18.66 -17.59 3.06
N GLN A 96 -19.24 -17.94 1.93
CA GLN A 96 -20.62 -18.42 1.90
C GLN A 96 -20.72 -19.80 2.58
N PRO A 97 -21.59 -19.97 3.59
CA PRO A 97 -21.78 -21.27 4.24
C PRO A 97 -22.11 -22.38 3.22
N GLY A 98 -21.49 -23.55 3.38
CA GLY A 98 -21.71 -24.70 2.50
C GLY A 98 -21.17 -24.57 1.07
N LYS A 99 -20.47 -23.48 0.72
CA LYS A 99 -19.78 -23.35 -0.57
C LYS A 99 -18.29 -23.64 -0.42
N LEU A 100 -17.68 -24.27 -1.42
CA LEU A 100 -16.23 -24.50 -1.44
C LEU A 100 -15.45 -23.29 -1.96
N THR A 101 -16.10 -22.41 -2.72
CA THR A 101 -15.49 -21.21 -3.29
C THR A 101 -15.00 -20.26 -2.19
N SER A 102 -13.75 -19.83 -2.29
CA SER A 102 -13.23 -18.72 -1.49
C SER A 102 -13.87 -17.41 -1.93
N TRP A 103 -14.00 -16.48 -1.00
CA TRP A 103 -14.32 -15.11 -1.33
C TRP A 103 -13.14 -14.45 -2.04
N LYS A 104 -13.43 -13.48 -2.91
CA LYS A 104 -12.43 -12.67 -3.61
C LYS A 104 -12.94 -11.24 -3.73
N MET A 105 -12.04 -10.28 -3.50
CA MET A 105 -12.21 -8.89 -3.87
C MET A 105 -11.09 -8.51 -4.85
N PHE A 106 -11.41 -7.81 -5.92
CA PHE A 106 -10.46 -7.54 -7.00
C PHE A 106 -10.75 -6.26 -7.75
N ARG A 107 -9.68 -5.67 -8.27
CA ARG A 107 -9.71 -4.53 -9.17
C ARG A 107 -8.66 -4.75 -10.25
N THR A 108 -9.00 -4.39 -11.48
CA THR A 108 -8.03 -4.36 -12.58
C THR A 108 -7.15 -3.12 -12.41
N VAL A 109 -5.84 -3.33 -12.42
CA VAL A 109 -4.84 -2.26 -12.38
C VAL A 109 -4.09 -2.30 -13.71
N ALA A 110 -3.87 -1.13 -14.33
CA ALA A 110 -3.18 -1.02 -15.61
C ALA A 110 -1.72 -1.52 -15.49
N VAL A 111 -1.18 -2.07 -16.58
CA VAL A 111 0.17 -2.65 -16.61
C VAL A 111 1.24 -1.57 -16.36
N GLU A 112 0.98 -0.33 -16.80
CA GLU A 112 1.85 0.83 -16.59
C GLU A 112 2.00 1.17 -15.11
N GLU A 113 0.94 0.95 -14.33
CA GLU A 113 0.97 1.18 -12.88
C GLU A 113 1.81 0.13 -12.15
N ALA A 114 1.69 -1.12 -12.56
CA ALA A 114 2.57 -2.19 -12.13
C ALA A 114 4.05 -1.89 -12.43
N LYS A 115 4.35 -1.39 -13.64
CA LYS A 115 5.71 -0.95 -14.03
C LYS A 115 6.21 0.23 -13.21
N ASN A 116 5.34 1.20 -12.90
CA ASN A 116 5.68 2.35 -12.08
C ASN A 116 6.05 1.95 -10.65
N LEU A 117 5.29 1.03 -10.03
CA LEU A 117 5.58 0.55 -8.67
C LEU A 117 7.00 -0.05 -8.56
N LEU A 118 7.43 -0.79 -9.58
CA LEU A 118 8.78 -1.39 -9.61
C LEU A 118 9.89 -0.38 -9.85
N SER A 119 9.67 0.52 -10.81
CA SER A 119 10.71 1.45 -11.27
C SER A 119 10.89 2.64 -10.34
N LYS A 120 9.82 3.04 -9.64
CA LYS A 120 9.79 4.21 -8.76
C LYS A 120 9.64 3.87 -7.29
N GLY A 121 9.43 2.59 -6.96
CA GLY A 121 9.07 2.17 -5.62
C GLY A 121 7.63 2.52 -5.24
N GLY A 122 7.21 2.07 -4.06
CA GLY A 122 5.88 2.29 -3.51
C GLY A 122 5.52 1.22 -2.48
N GLU A 123 4.24 1.17 -2.10
CA GLU A 123 3.75 0.28 -1.05
C GLU A 123 2.49 -0.47 -1.49
N ILE A 124 2.37 -1.72 -1.04
CA ILE A 124 1.10 -2.46 -1.00
C ILE A 124 0.76 -2.63 0.47
N ALA A 125 -0.24 -1.90 0.94
CA ALA A 125 -0.66 -1.91 2.33
C ALA A 125 -2.08 -2.49 2.48
N VAL A 126 -2.28 -3.25 3.55
CA VAL A 126 -3.60 -3.75 3.96
C VAL A 126 -3.71 -3.59 5.48
N ARG A 127 -4.77 -2.92 5.93
CA ARG A 127 -5.17 -2.90 7.34
C ARG A 127 -6.35 -3.83 7.52
N PHE A 128 -6.22 -4.81 8.40
CA PHE A 128 -7.27 -5.80 8.67
C PHE A 128 -7.37 -6.10 10.17
N LYS A 129 -8.44 -6.79 10.54
CA LYS A 129 -8.71 -7.31 11.88
C LYS A 129 -9.32 -8.70 11.73
N ILE A 130 -8.90 -9.67 12.55
CA ILE A 130 -9.65 -10.90 12.75
C ILE A 130 -10.80 -10.57 13.71
N PRO A 131 -12.06 -10.97 13.41
CA PRO A 131 -13.19 -10.66 14.27
C PRO A 131 -12.96 -11.12 15.71
N ASP A 132 -13.39 -10.31 16.68
CA ASP A 132 -13.24 -10.62 18.10
C ASP A 132 -13.96 -11.95 18.44
N GLY A 133 -13.35 -12.76 19.29
CA GLY A 133 -13.88 -14.07 19.66
C GLY A 133 -13.70 -15.17 18.59
N SER A 134 -13.02 -14.88 17.48
CA SER A 134 -12.61 -15.94 16.54
C SER A 134 -11.56 -16.83 17.20
N GLU A 135 -11.75 -18.15 17.09
CA GLU A 135 -10.74 -19.12 17.49
C GLU A 135 -9.59 -19.13 16.47
N LEU A 136 -8.35 -19.02 16.95
CA LEU A 136 -7.17 -19.17 16.11
C LEU A 136 -6.93 -20.65 15.87
N VAL A 137 -7.17 -21.10 14.64
CA VAL A 137 -6.90 -22.48 14.24
C VAL A 137 -5.55 -22.54 13.53
N ASN A 138 -4.65 -23.40 13.99
CA ASN A 138 -3.33 -23.55 13.37
C ASN A 138 -3.47 -23.94 11.89
N GLY A 139 -2.79 -23.19 11.01
CA GLY A 139 -2.84 -23.41 9.57
C GLY A 139 -4.11 -22.85 8.90
N GLN A 140 -4.93 -22.05 9.58
CA GLN A 140 -6.10 -21.44 8.96
C GLN A 140 -5.71 -20.19 8.16
N PHE A 141 -6.14 -20.14 6.91
CA PHE A 141 -5.90 -18.98 6.05
C PHE A 141 -6.80 -17.80 6.45
N VAL A 142 -6.21 -16.61 6.55
CA VAL A 142 -6.94 -15.35 6.76
C VAL A 142 -7.28 -14.73 5.40
N PHE A 143 -6.26 -14.40 4.60
CA PHE A 143 -6.40 -13.92 3.22
C PHE A 143 -5.10 -14.09 2.43
N GLY A 144 -5.19 -13.90 1.11
CA GLY A 144 -4.02 -13.72 0.24
C GLY A 144 -4.14 -12.49 -0.63
N LEU A 145 -3.02 -11.86 -0.95
CA LEU A 145 -2.92 -10.76 -1.89
C LEU A 145 -2.08 -11.20 -3.08
N TYR A 146 -2.72 -11.19 -4.24
CA TYR A 146 -2.17 -11.68 -5.49
C TYR A 146 -2.30 -10.61 -6.54
N TRP A 147 -1.16 -10.19 -7.10
CA TRP A 147 -1.12 -9.26 -8.22
C TRP A 147 -0.38 -9.91 -9.39
N PRO A 148 -1.07 -10.72 -10.21
CA PRO A 148 -0.50 -11.24 -11.44
C PRO A 148 -0.30 -10.12 -12.45
N VAL A 149 0.77 -10.20 -13.24
CA VAL A 149 1.10 -9.23 -14.28
C VAL A 149 1.29 -9.96 -15.61
N SER A 150 0.49 -9.58 -16.61
CA SER A 150 0.67 -10.03 -17.98
C SER A 150 1.75 -9.20 -18.65
N GLN A 151 2.62 -9.85 -19.43
CA GLN A 151 3.65 -9.18 -20.25
C GLN A 151 4.59 -8.27 -19.45
N TRP A 152 5.37 -8.92 -18.60
CA TRP A 152 6.59 -8.32 -18.06
C TRP A 152 7.67 -8.27 -19.14
N ALA A 153 8.75 -7.53 -18.88
CA ALA A 153 9.93 -7.41 -19.76
C ALA A 153 10.36 -8.76 -20.38
N SER A 154 10.97 -8.71 -21.56
CA SER A 154 11.44 -9.89 -22.30
C SER A 154 12.19 -10.87 -21.39
N GLY A 155 11.69 -12.11 -21.29
CA GLY A 155 12.29 -13.17 -20.46
C GLY A 155 11.54 -13.51 -19.17
N ALA A 156 10.43 -12.85 -18.86
CA ALA A 156 9.61 -13.21 -17.72
C ALA A 156 8.87 -14.54 -17.92
N ALA A 157 8.88 -15.39 -16.89
CA ALA A 157 8.16 -16.65 -16.89
C ALA A 157 6.64 -16.42 -16.97
N ALA A 158 5.94 -17.41 -17.54
CA ALA A 158 4.49 -17.50 -17.40
C ALA A 158 4.12 -17.46 -15.91
N ASN A 159 3.12 -16.64 -15.55
CA ASN A 159 2.65 -16.41 -14.17
C ASN A 159 3.53 -15.48 -13.30
N SER A 160 4.16 -14.46 -13.90
CA SER A 160 4.84 -13.42 -13.11
C SER A 160 3.85 -12.68 -12.18
N MET A 161 4.26 -12.45 -10.93
CA MET A 161 3.44 -11.77 -9.92
C MET A 161 4.23 -10.63 -9.26
N LEU A 162 3.60 -9.47 -9.14
CA LEU A 162 4.10 -8.35 -8.32
C LEU A 162 3.94 -8.63 -6.83
N ALA A 163 2.87 -9.32 -6.47
CA ALA A 163 2.57 -9.73 -5.12
C ALA A 163 2.02 -11.16 -5.12
N SER A 164 2.52 -11.98 -4.21
CA SER A 164 2.06 -13.35 -3.99
C SER A 164 2.30 -13.73 -2.53
N PHE A 165 1.59 -13.06 -1.62
CA PHE A 165 1.68 -13.32 -0.19
C PHE A 165 0.32 -13.72 0.37
N PHE A 166 0.35 -14.48 1.45
CA PHE A 166 -0.83 -14.87 2.20
C PHE A 166 -0.56 -14.79 3.70
N LEU A 167 -1.62 -14.60 4.46
CA LEU A 167 -1.64 -14.65 5.90
C LEU A 167 -2.35 -15.93 6.34
N GLN A 168 -1.71 -16.64 7.26
CA GLN A 168 -2.18 -17.91 7.81
C GLN A 168 -1.87 -17.89 9.30
N THR A 169 -2.85 -18.20 10.13
CA THR A 169 -2.67 -18.27 11.58
C THR A 169 -1.79 -19.46 11.94
N ASP A 170 -0.95 -19.29 12.95
CA ASP A 170 -0.34 -20.40 13.68
C ASP A 170 -1.14 -20.68 14.98
N ALA A 171 -0.68 -21.61 15.81
CA ALA A 171 -1.37 -21.98 17.05
C ALA A 171 -1.36 -20.88 18.14
N SER A 172 -0.62 -19.78 17.95
CA SER A 172 -0.31 -18.76 18.96
C SER A 172 -0.20 -17.33 18.40
N ASN A 173 0.01 -17.18 17.09
CA ASN A 173 0.28 -15.93 16.39
C ASN A 173 -0.34 -15.91 14.99
N LEU A 174 -0.13 -14.79 14.33
CA LEU A 174 -0.48 -14.52 12.94
C LEU A 174 0.77 -14.21 12.12
#